data_AF-H8ZGT1-F1
#
_entry.id   AF-H8ZGT1-F1
#
_cell.length_a   1.000
_cell.length_b   1.000
_cell.length_c   1.000
_cell.angle_alpha   90.00
_cell.angle_beta   90.00
_cell.angle_gamma   90.00
#
_symmetry.space_group_name_H-M   'P 1'
#
loop_
_entity.id
_entity.type
_entity.pdbx_description
1 polymer ?
#
loop_
_entity_poly.entity_id
_entity_poly.type
_entity_poly.pdbx_seq_one_letter_code
_entity_poly.pdbx_strand_id
1 'polypeptide(L)' 'DSVDAMITISTIGRQWYWSYEYSDFVDVEFDTYMTPESDLETDGFRLLDVDNRTILPMNTEVRILTSASDVLHSWAVPAL' A
#
# COMPACT_ATOMS: atom_id res chain seq x y z
N ASP A 1 12.96 25.50 -3.28
CA ASP A 1 13.09 24.69 -2.06
C ASP A 1 12.36 23.39 -2.25
N SER A 2 13.10 22.31 -2.45
CA SER A 2 12.56 20.96 -2.56
C SER A 2 12.06 20.55 -1.19
N VAL A 3 10.76 20.30 -1.07
CA VAL A 3 10.19 19.64 0.10
C VAL A 3 10.69 18.19 0.02
N ASP A 4 11.72 17.88 0.79
CA ASP A 4 12.17 16.49 0.95
C ASP A 4 11.09 15.78 1.76
N ALA A 5 10.33 14.92 1.10
CA ALA A 5 9.47 13.98 1.78
C ALA A 5 10.36 13.09 2.64
N MET A 6 9.94 12.86 3.88
CA MET A 6 10.72 12.09 4.85
C MET A 6 10.70 10.60 4.52
N ILE A 7 9.64 10.13 3.87
CA ILE A 7 9.50 8.76 3.38
C ILE A 7 8.85 8.77 1.99
N THR A 8 9.36 7.94 1.10
CA THR A 8 8.83 7.64 -0.23
C THR A 8 8.39 6.19 -0.29
N ILE A 9 7.17 5.96 -0.77
CA ILE A 9 6.62 4.61 -0.99
C ILE A 9 6.13 4.51 -2.42
N SER A 10 6.57 3.47 -3.10
CA SER A 10 6.03 3.09 -4.41
C SER A 10 4.87 2.12 -4.23
N THR A 11 3.75 2.42 -4.88
CA THR A 11 2.55 1.57 -4.89
C THR A 11 2.35 1.02 -6.30
N ILE A 12 2.51 -0.29 -6.47
CA ILE A 12 2.46 -0.93 -7.78
C ILE A 12 1.18 -1.74 -7.88
N GLY A 13 0.27 -1.30 -8.74
CA GLY A 13 -0.94 -2.04 -9.07
C GLY A 13 -0.63 -3.25 -9.94
N ARG A 14 -1.18 -4.40 -9.56
CA ARG A 14 -1.10 -5.64 -10.30
C ARG A 14 -2.50 -6.26 -10.38
N GLN A 15 -2.71 -7.22 -11.26
CA GLN A 15 -4.01 -7.90 -11.38
C GLN A 15 -4.44 -8.54 -10.05
N TRP A 16 -5.33 -7.82 -9.36
CA TRP A 16 -6.03 -8.15 -8.11
C TRP A 16 -5.22 -8.08 -6.82
N TYR A 17 -4.07 -7.41 -6.82
CA TYR A 17 -3.28 -7.15 -5.62
C TYR A 17 -2.39 -5.92 -5.79
N TRP A 18 -1.77 -5.49 -4.68
CA TRP A 18 -0.85 -4.36 -4.68
C TRP A 18 0.51 -4.80 -4.15
N SER A 19 1.59 -4.28 -4.72
CA SER A 19 2.92 -4.35 -4.12
C SER A 19 3.30 -2.98 -3.56
N TYR A 20 3.92 -2.97 -2.38
CA TYR A 20 4.46 -1.77 -1.75
C TYR A 20 5.97 -1.90 -1.61
N GLU A 21 6.69 -0.85 -1.98
CA GLU A 21 8.14 -0.75 -1.85
C GLU A 21 8.49 0.54 -1.11
N TYR A 22 9.26 0.43 -0.02
CA TYR A 22 9.73 1.58 0.75
C TYR A 22 11.14 1.92 0.30
N SER A 23 11.25 2.74 -0.74
CA SER A 23 12.50 2.95 -1.47
C SER A 23 13.61 3.65 -0.66
N ASP A 24 13.29 4.25 0.49
CA ASP A 24 14.28 4.83 1.42
C ASP A 24 14.95 3.79 2.33
N PHE A 25 14.44 2.55 2.35
CA PHE A 25 14.98 1.44 3.13
C PHE A 25 15.50 0.35 2.19
N VAL A 26 16.52 -0.37 2.65
CA VAL A 26 17.10 -1.47 1.87
C VAL A 26 16.18 -2.69 1.96
N ASP A 27 15.75 -3.19 0.80
CA ASP A 27 15.01 -4.44 0.60
C ASP A 27 13.68 -4.55 1.37
N VAL A 28 12.95 -3.44 1.51
CA VAL A 28 11.60 -3.44 2.09
C VAL A 28 10.55 -3.38 0.99
N GLU A 29 10.14 -4.56 0.54
CA GLU A 29 9.04 -4.74 -0.40
C GLU A 29 8.13 -5.91 0.02
N PHE A 30 6.82 -5.78 -0.25
CA PHE A 30 5.87 -6.88 -0.05
C PHE A 30 4.63 -6.73 -0.93
N ASP A 31 3.99 -7.86 -1.18
CA ASP A 31 2.68 -7.93 -1.80
C ASP A 31 1.58 -7.95 -0.73
N THR A 32 0.43 -7.38 -1.08
CA THR A 32 -0.77 -7.44 -0.27
C THR A 32 -1.99 -7.86 -1.06
N TYR A 33 -2.69 -8.85 -0.53
CA TYR A 33 -3.89 -9.47 -1.07
C TYR A 33 -5.06 -9.27 -0.12
N MET A 34 -6.27 -9.23 -0.69
CA MET A 34 -7.49 -9.24 0.09
C MET A 34 -7.59 -10.52 0.92
N THR A 35 -7.88 -10.39 2.21
CA THR A 35 -8.08 -11.54 3.10
C THR A 35 -9.33 -12.31 2.67
N PRO A 36 -9.24 -13.63 2.38
CA PRO A 36 -10.40 -14.44 2.05
C PRO A 36 -11.42 -14.50 3.18
N GLU A 37 -12.71 -14.62 2.86
CA GLU A 37 -13.78 -14.68 3.88
C GLU A 37 -13.63 -15.84 4.87
N SER A 38 -12.97 -16.93 4.47
CA SER A 38 -12.66 -18.07 5.34
C SER A 38 -11.65 -17.76 6.43
N ASP A 39 -10.80 -16.75 6.19
CA ASP A 39 -9.64 -16.41 7.01
C ASP A 39 -9.85 -15.06 7.73
N LEU A 40 -11.02 -14.43 7.56
CA LEU A 40 -11.39 -13.18 8.23
C LEU A 40 -11.62 -13.40 9.73
N GLU A 41 -11.09 -12.49 10.54
CA GLU A 41 -11.38 -12.40 11.96
C GLU A 41 -12.84 -11.97 12.20
N THR A 42 -13.36 -12.21 13.41
CA THR A 42 -14.78 -11.96 13.74
C THR A 42 -15.18 -10.49 13.60
N ASP A 43 -14.23 -9.58 13.80
CA ASP A 43 -14.33 -8.12 13.66
C ASP A 43 -13.71 -7.58 12.36
N GLY A 44 -13.31 -8.48 11.45
CA GLY A 44 -12.72 -8.12 10.16
C GLY A 44 -13.71 -7.48 9.18
N PHE A 45 -13.21 -6.62 8.31
CA PHE A 45 -13.98 -5.95 7.27
C PHE A 45 -13.95 -6.74 5.97
N ARG A 46 -15.09 -7.35 5.64
CA ARG A 46 -15.30 -8.07 4.38
C ARG A 46 -14.98 -7.18 3.17
N LEU A 47 -14.13 -7.68 2.26
CA LEU A 47 -13.65 -7.01 1.05
C LEU A 47 -12.74 -5.78 1.26
N LEU A 48 -12.31 -5.50 2.49
CA LEU A 48 -11.45 -4.36 2.81
C LEU A 48 -10.16 -4.78 3.52
N ASP A 49 -10.23 -5.82 4.35
CA ASP A 49 -9.04 -6.33 5.01
C ASP A 49 -8.10 -7.04 4.04
N VAL A 50 -6.82 -6.90 4.36
CA VAL A 50 -5.70 -7.44 3.61
C VAL A 50 -4.73 -8.15 4.55
N ASP A 51 -3.95 -9.07 4.00
CA ASP A 51 -2.94 -9.85 4.72
C ASP A 51 -1.78 -9.00 5.27
N ASN A 52 -1.25 -8.07 4.46
CA ASN A 52 -0.11 -7.21 4.78
C ASN A 52 -0.47 -5.74 4.63
N ARG A 53 -0.81 -5.08 5.74
CA ARG A 53 -1.13 -3.64 5.73
C ARG A 53 0.14 -2.80 5.57
N THR A 54 0.08 -1.80 4.71
CA THR A 54 1.12 -0.77 4.59
C THR A 54 1.13 0.13 5.81
N ILE A 55 2.28 0.25 6.47
CA ILE A 55 2.46 0.99 7.72
C ILE A 55 3.15 2.32 7.41
N LEU A 56 2.51 3.42 7.82
CA LEU A 56 3.04 4.77 7.64
C LEU A 56 3.23 5.45 9.00
N PRO A 57 4.32 6.20 9.22
CA PRO A 57 4.44 7.02 10.42
C PRO A 57 3.44 8.19 10.37
N MET A 58 2.83 8.48 11.52
CA MET A 58 1.97 9.65 11.66
C MET A 58 2.80 10.95 11.73
N ASN A 59 2.17 12.08 11.39
CA ASN A 59 2.78 13.43 11.44
C ASN A 59 4.09 13.56 10.64
N THR A 60 4.21 12.79 9.56
CA THR A 60 5.38 12.75 8.69
C THR A 60 4.89 12.92 7.25
N GLU A 61 5.57 13.74 6.45
CA GLU A 61 5.25 13.88 5.03
C GLU A 61 5.71 12.64 4.27
N VAL A 62 4.74 11.92 3.71
CA VAL A 62 4.96 10.70 2.91
C VAL A 62 4.68 11.01 1.45
N ARG A 63 5.66 10.73 0.58
CA ARG A 63 5.51 10.79 -0.88
C ARG A 63 5.07 9.42 -1.39
N ILE A 64 3.96 9.38 -2.11
CA ILE A 64 3.44 8.17 -2.74
C ILE A 64 3.69 8.22 -4.24
N LEU A 65 4.35 7.21 -4.79
CA LEU A 65 4.59 7.04 -6.22
C LEU A 65 3.76 5.87 -6.73
N THR A 66 2.70 6.16 -7.49
CA THR A 66 1.79 5.12 -7.99
C THR A 66 2.10 4.74 -9.43
N SER A 67 2.21 3.43 -9.69
CA SER A 67 2.35 2.86 -11.03
C SER A 67 1.61 1.52 -11.10
N ALA A 68 1.67 0.84 -12.25
CA ALA A 68 1.16 -0.51 -12.43
C ALA A 68 2.15 -1.36 -13.25
N SER A 69 2.20 -2.67 -13.01
CA SER A 69 3.06 -3.58 -13.79
C SER A 69 2.36 -4.21 -14.99
N ASP A 70 1.03 -4.15 -15.04
CA ASP A 70 0.21 -4.81 -16.06
C ASP A 70 -0.83 -3.87 -16.71
N VAL A 71 -2.05 -3.78 -16.17
CA VAL A 71 -3.15 -2.98 -16.71
C VAL A 71 -3.33 -1.69 -15.90
N LEU A 72 -4.32 -0.88 -16.26
CA LEU A 72 -4.62 0.33 -15.51
C LEU A 72 -5.22 0.00 -14.15
N HIS A 73 -4.62 0.57 -13.10
CA HIS A 73 -5.11 0.54 -11.73
C HIS A 73 -5.15 1.96 -11.16
N SER A 74 -5.93 2.17 -10.10
CA SER A 74 -6.01 3.43 -9.37
C SER A 74 -5.87 3.17 -7.88
N TRP A 75 -4.88 3.82 -7.26
CA TRP A 75 -4.63 3.73 -5.83
C TRP A 75 -5.39 4.86 -5.12
N ALA A 76 -6.24 4.52 -4.16
CA ALA A 76 -7.11 5.49 -3.49
C ALA A 76 -7.33 5.13 -2.02
N VAL A 77 -7.23 6.13 -1.15
CA VAL A 77 -7.60 6.04 0.27
C VAL A 77 -8.41 7.30 0.61
N PRO A 78 -9.76 7.23 0.58
CA PRO A 78 -10.61 8.43 0.64
C PRO A 78 -10.52 9.27 1.92
N ALA A 79 -10.02 8.69 3.02
CA ALA A 79 -9.95 9.32 4.33
C ALA A 79 -8.62 10.03 4.62
N LEU A 80 -7.65 9.99 3.69
CA LEU A 80 -6.36 10.69 3.81
C LEU A 80 -6.51 12.20 3.61
#